data_AF-A0A2W0C1G9-F1
#
_entry.id   AF-A0A2W0C1G9-F1
#
_cell.length_a   1.000
_cell.length_b   1.000
_cell.length_c   1.000
_cell.angle_alpha   90.00
_cell.angle_beta   90.00
_cell.angle_gamma   90.00
#
_symmetry.space_group_name_H-M   'P 1'
#
loop_
_entity.id
_entity.type
_entity.pdbx_description
1 polymer ?
#
loop_
_entity_poly.entity_id
_entity_poly.type
_entity_poly.pdbx_seq_one_letter_code
_entity_poly.pdbx_strand_id
1 'polypeptide(L)'
;MNMDNIYLISDIPGYSPQISRLISMMNYARYTTIEEVKDLSIDQLDFLLDSESNSIGALLLHFAGVEYAYQVATFENRQLNEEELLEWGPALQLGKEGQEKIKGNDITFYFTKMDQVRRRTLQFFQSVDDDWLSKEEEFWYNKSANYYFMWFHVFEDEINHRGQIRMIRKRTS
;
A
#
# COMPACT_ATOMS: atom_id res chain seq x y z
N MET A 1 -7.18 0.45 13.79
CA MET A 1 -6.64 1.82 13.84
C MET A 1 -7.33 2.56 14.97
N ASN A 2 -6.61 3.24 15.86
CA ASN A 2 -7.21 4.06 16.91
C ASN A 2 -7.33 5.50 16.41
N MET A 3 -8.57 5.98 16.22
CA MET A 3 -8.82 7.32 15.69
C MET A 3 -8.52 8.43 16.69
N ASP A 4 -8.58 8.17 18.00
CA ASP A 4 -8.27 9.18 19.03
C ASP A 4 -6.81 9.61 18.99
N ASN A 5 -5.93 8.75 18.47
CA ASN A 5 -4.48 8.96 18.41
C ASN A 5 -3.97 9.14 16.97
N ILE A 6 -4.83 9.38 15.98
CA ILE A 6 -4.43 9.36 14.55
C ILE A 6 -3.37 10.41 14.18
N TYR A 7 -3.22 11.46 14.99
CA TYR A 7 -2.20 12.51 14.82
C TYR A 7 -0.99 12.35 15.76
N LEU A 8 -0.97 11.32 16.60
CA LEU A 8 0.11 11.03 17.53
C LEU A 8 1.00 9.93 16.96
N ILE A 9 2.28 10.24 16.76
CA ILE A 9 3.31 9.24 16.49
C ILE A 9 3.86 8.79 17.83
N SER A 10 3.43 7.62 18.31
CA SER A 10 3.73 7.13 19.66
C SER A 10 4.04 5.64 19.69
N ASP A 11 4.37 5.13 20.89
CA ASP A 11 4.42 3.69 21.15
C ASP A 11 3.05 3.05 20.92
N ILE A 12 3.05 1.84 20.35
CA ILE A 12 1.85 1.01 20.19
C ILE A 12 2.10 -0.30 20.94
N PRO A 13 1.23 -0.69 21.88
CA PRO A 13 1.40 -1.93 22.63
C PRO A 13 1.57 -3.15 21.71
N GLY A 14 2.58 -3.97 22.00
CA GLY A 14 2.91 -5.16 21.20
C GLY A 14 3.89 -4.93 20.05
N TYR A 15 4.42 -3.71 19.89
CA TYR A 15 5.42 -3.36 18.89
C TYR A 15 6.62 -2.66 19.53
N SER A 16 7.80 -2.81 18.93
CA SER A 16 8.98 -2.02 19.33
C SER A 16 8.82 -0.55 18.97
N PRO A 17 9.63 0.35 19.55
CA PRO A 17 9.48 1.79 19.34
C PRO A 17 9.47 2.19 17.86
N GLN A 18 10.52 1.93 17.09
CA GLN A 18 10.59 2.40 15.70
C GLN A 18 9.52 1.77 14.79
N ILE A 19 9.20 0.49 15.00
CA ILE A 19 8.06 -0.15 14.33
C ILE A 19 6.75 0.57 14.64
N SER A 20 6.52 0.99 15.89
CA SER A 20 5.33 1.76 16.25
C SER A 20 5.24 3.11 15.50
N ARG A 21 6.39 3.74 15.22
CA ARG A 21 6.45 5.01 14.47
C ARG A 21 6.06 4.76 13.02
N LEU A 22 6.61 3.71 12.40
CA LEU A 22 6.22 3.28 11.06
C LEU A 22 4.73 3.00 10.96
N ILE A 23 4.19 2.18 11.87
CA ILE A 23 2.75 1.85 11.90
C ILE A 23 1.89 3.11 12.04
N SER A 24 2.29 4.07 12.89
CA SER A 24 1.58 5.33 13.05
C SER A 24 1.52 6.13 11.74
N MET A 25 2.64 6.23 11.02
CA MET A 25 2.71 6.91 9.72
C MET A 25 1.90 6.18 8.63
N MET A 26 2.01 4.85 8.56
CA MET A 26 1.23 4.00 7.66
C MET A 26 -0.28 4.09 7.93
N ASN A 27 -0.69 4.23 9.20
CA ASN A 27 -2.09 4.41 9.58
C ASN A 27 -2.64 5.74 9.08
N TYR A 28 -1.89 6.84 9.24
CA TYR A 28 -2.31 8.14 8.75
C TYR A 28 -2.40 8.20 7.22
N ALA A 29 -1.41 7.63 6.53
CA ALA A 29 -1.43 7.48 5.07
C ALA A 29 -2.72 6.74 4.63
N ARG A 30 -2.98 5.57 5.22
CA ARG A 30 -4.16 4.75 4.92
C ARG A 30 -5.48 5.45 5.23
N TYR A 31 -5.59 6.08 6.39
CA TYR A 31 -6.78 6.82 6.79
C TYR A 31 -7.14 7.90 5.76
N THR A 32 -6.16 8.73 5.43
CA THR A 32 -6.38 9.81 4.47
C THR A 32 -6.62 9.31 3.05
N THR A 33 -6.05 8.18 2.64
CA THR A 33 -6.43 7.53 1.36
C THR A 33 -7.89 7.11 1.38
N ILE A 34 -8.35 6.40 2.42
CA ILE A 34 -9.74 5.94 2.55
C ILE A 34 -10.72 7.11 2.50
N GLU A 35 -10.46 8.20 3.22
CA GLU A 35 -11.31 9.39 3.20
C GLU A 35 -11.45 10.02 1.81
N GLU A 36 -10.45 9.88 0.94
CA GLU A 36 -10.55 10.41 -0.42
C GLU A 36 -11.42 9.55 -1.36
N VAL A 37 -11.64 8.27 -1.06
CA VAL A 37 -12.23 7.32 -2.02
C VAL A 37 -13.48 6.59 -1.53
N LYS A 38 -13.80 6.66 -0.22
CA LYS A 38 -14.85 5.84 0.41
C LYS A 38 -16.24 5.94 -0.20
N ASP A 39 -16.57 7.07 -0.83
CA ASP A 39 -17.90 7.35 -1.40
C ASP A 39 -17.92 7.25 -2.94
N LEU A 40 -16.86 6.73 -3.57
CA LEU A 40 -16.78 6.64 -5.03
C LEU A 40 -17.60 5.45 -5.57
N SER A 41 -18.33 5.70 -6.65
CA SER A 41 -19.01 4.68 -7.44
C SER A 41 -18.03 3.86 -8.30
N ILE A 42 -18.46 2.70 -8.80
CA ILE A 42 -17.67 1.85 -9.72
C ILE A 42 -17.21 2.66 -10.94
N ASP A 43 -18.10 3.44 -11.56
CA ASP A 43 -17.75 4.26 -12.73
C ASP A 43 -16.66 5.30 -12.41
N GLN A 44 -16.66 5.88 -11.21
CA GLN A 44 -15.62 6.81 -10.77
C GLN A 44 -14.31 6.09 -10.41
N LEU A 45 -14.38 4.87 -9.91
CA LEU A 45 -13.22 4.03 -9.60
C LEU A 45 -12.52 3.56 -10.88
N ASP A 46 -13.29 3.26 -11.92
CA ASP A 46 -12.81 2.78 -13.22
C ASP A 46 -12.45 3.89 -14.21
N PHE A 47 -12.77 5.14 -13.88
CA PHE A 47 -12.51 6.28 -14.76
C PHE A 47 -11.02 6.43 -15.11
N LEU A 48 -10.76 6.66 -16.39
CA LEU A 48 -9.44 7.00 -16.93
C LEU A 48 -9.45 8.44 -17.44
N LEU A 49 -8.43 9.21 -17.06
CA LEU A 49 -8.25 10.59 -17.54
C LEU A 49 -7.85 10.61 -19.02
N ASP A 50 -7.00 9.66 -19.41
CA ASP A 50 -6.52 9.39 -20.76
C ASP A 50 -6.01 7.94 -20.84
N SER A 51 -5.52 7.51 -22.02
CA SER A 51 -5.05 6.14 -22.24
C SER A 51 -3.80 5.75 -21.44
N GLU A 52 -3.05 6.72 -20.92
CA GLU A 52 -1.82 6.50 -20.15
C GLU A 52 -2.06 6.58 -18.64
N SER A 53 -3.24 7.04 -18.21
CA SER A 53 -3.60 7.17 -16.80
C SER A 53 -3.96 5.84 -16.14
N ASN A 54 -3.74 5.75 -14.83
CA ASN A 54 -4.27 4.66 -14.01
C ASN A 54 -5.64 5.06 -13.44
N SER A 55 -6.56 4.12 -13.31
CA SER A 55 -7.84 4.34 -12.63
C SER A 55 -7.64 4.41 -11.11
N ILE A 56 -8.60 4.98 -10.38
CA ILE A 56 -8.53 5.02 -8.91
C ILE A 56 -8.54 3.59 -8.34
N GLY A 57 -9.38 2.70 -8.89
CA GLY A 57 -9.42 1.30 -8.49
C GLY A 57 -8.07 0.58 -8.68
N ALA A 58 -7.38 0.83 -9.81
CA ALA A 58 -6.05 0.27 -10.05
C ALA A 58 -5.03 0.75 -9.00
N LEU A 59 -5.04 2.04 -8.65
CA LEU A 59 -4.15 2.61 -7.64
C LEU A 59 -4.44 2.05 -6.23
N LEU A 60 -5.71 1.83 -5.87
CA LEU A 60 -6.04 1.23 -4.57
C LEU A 60 -5.54 -0.21 -4.45
N LEU A 61 -5.67 -1.01 -5.52
CA LEU A 61 -5.13 -2.36 -5.53
C LEU A 61 -3.60 -2.38 -5.58
N HIS A 62 -2.98 -1.39 -6.24
CA HIS A 62 -1.53 -1.19 -6.23
C HIS A 62 -0.98 -1.04 -4.81
N PHE A 63 -1.64 -0.27 -3.94
CA PHE A 63 -1.20 -0.13 -2.54
C PHE A 63 -1.18 -1.47 -1.79
N ALA A 64 -2.20 -2.30 -2.01
CA ALA A 64 -2.24 -3.64 -1.45
C ALA A 64 -1.14 -4.54 -2.05
N GLY A 65 -0.91 -4.47 -3.36
CA GLY A 65 0.12 -5.24 -4.06
C GLY A 65 1.54 -4.88 -3.62
N VAL A 66 1.86 -3.58 -3.54
CA VAL A 66 3.16 -3.09 -3.05
C VAL A 66 3.38 -3.55 -1.62
N GLU A 67 2.43 -3.31 -0.72
CA GLU A 67 2.54 -3.73 0.67
C GLU A 67 2.73 -5.26 0.79
N TYR A 68 2.01 -6.07 0.00
CA TYR A 68 2.19 -7.53 -0.06
C TYR A 68 3.57 -7.94 -0.57
N ALA A 69 4.07 -7.32 -1.64
CA ALA A 69 5.39 -7.61 -2.19
C ALA A 69 6.50 -7.35 -1.16
N TYR A 70 6.41 -6.26 -0.39
CA TYR A 70 7.35 -5.97 0.70
C TYR A 70 7.24 -6.94 1.88
N GLN A 71 6.05 -7.50 2.15
CA GLN A 71 5.93 -8.60 3.13
C GLN A 71 6.77 -9.79 2.70
N VAL A 72 6.57 -10.23 1.46
CA VAL A 72 7.26 -11.40 0.90
C VAL A 72 8.77 -11.17 0.84
N ALA A 73 9.20 -9.99 0.39
CA ALA A 73 10.62 -9.66 0.31
C ALA A 73 11.29 -9.61 1.70
N THR A 74 10.72 -8.86 2.66
CA THR A 74 11.43 -8.54 3.91
C THR A 74 11.19 -9.54 5.05
N PHE A 75 10.06 -10.26 5.05
CA PHE A 75 9.77 -11.27 6.08
C PHE A 75 10.01 -12.69 5.60
N GLU A 76 9.72 -12.99 4.34
CA GLU A 76 9.86 -14.33 3.79
C GLU A 76 11.17 -14.53 3.00
N ASN A 77 11.89 -13.43 2.72
CA ASN A 77 13.16 -13.44 2.00
C ASN A 77 13.10 -14.23 0.68
N ARG A 78 12.06 -13.95 -0.11
CA ARG A 78 11.84 -14.57 -1.41
C ARG A 78 11.18 -13.60 -2.38
N GLN A 79 11.06 -14.04 -3.63
CA GLN A 79 10.27 -13.36 -4.64
C GLN A 79 8.83 -13.87 -4.63
N LEU A 80 7.92 -13.09 -5.24
CA LEU A 80 6.56 -13.53 -5.51
C LEU A 80 6.59 -14.79 -6.39
N ASN A 81 5.78 -15.78 -6.03
CA ASN A 81 5.59 -16.98 -6.82
C ASN A 81 4.59 -16.73 -7.98
N GLU A 82 4.39 -17.73 -8.84
CA GLU A 82 3.49 -17.59 -10.00
C GLU A 82 2.04 -17.27 -9.62
N GLU A 83 1.51 -17.87 -8.56
CA GLU A 83 0.14 -17.62 -8.09
C GLU A 83 0.00 -16.18 -7.56
N GLU A 84 0.98 -15.71 -6.79
CA GLU A 84 1.01 -14.34 -6.29
C GLU A 84 1.22 -13.33 -7.41
N LEU A 85 2.00 -13.65 -8.45
CA LEU A 85 2.16 -12.79 -9.63
C LEU A 85 0.89 -12.74 -10.47
N LEU A 86 0.11 -13.82 -10.54
CA LEU A 86 -1.20 -13.81 -11.19
C LEU A 86 -2.19 -12.88 -10.45
N GLU A 87 -2.13 -12.86 -9.11
CA GLU A 87 -2.97 -11.99 -8.29
C GLU A 87 -2.50 -10.53 -8.31
N TRP A 88 -1.23 -10.28 -8.01
CA TRP A 88 -0.70 -8.95 -7.72
C TRP A 88 0.01 -8.30 -8.91
N GLY A 89 0.42 -9.07 -9.93
CA GLY A 89 1.16 -8.58 -11.10
C GLY A 89 0.49 -7.38 -11.78
N PRO A 90 -0.81 -7.43 -12.13
CA PRO A 90 -1.51 -6.30 -12.74
C PRO A 90 -1.50 -5.04 -11.86
N ALA A 91 -1.59 -5.22 -10.54
CA ALA A 91 -1.58 -4.12 -9.58
C ALA A 91 -0.17 -3.54 -9.41
N LEU A 92 0.87 -4.36 -9.42
CA LEU A 92 2.26 -3.95 -9.30
C LEU A 92 2.78 -3.25 -10.56
N GLN A 93 2.38 -3.71 -11.74
CA GLN A 93 2.82 -3.12 -13.01
C GLN A 93 2.04 -1.87 -13.41
N LEU A 94 0.77 -1.76 -13.00
CA LEU A 94 -0.13 -0.70 -13.44
C LEU A 94 -0.21 -0.62 -14.99
N GLY A 95 -0.60 0.54 -15.55
CA GLY A 95 -0.68 0.74 -16.99
C GLY A 95 -1.72 -0.14 -17.66
N LYS A 96 -1.47 -0.58 -18.90
CA LYS A 96 -2.46 -1.32 -19.70
C LYS A 96 -2.96 -2.59 -19.04
N GLU A 97 -2.06 -3.36 -18.42
CA GLU A 97 -2.46 -4.60 -17.74
C GLU A 97 -3.39 -4.29 -16.55
N GLY A 98 -3.04 -3.29 -15.74
CA GLY A 98 -3.88 -2.80 -14.65
C GLY A 98 -5.23 -2.29 -15.14
N GLN A 99 -5.26 -1.46 -16.18
CA GLN A 99 -6.48 -0.93 -16.80
C GLN A 99 -7.41 -2.05 -17.30
N GLU A 100 -6.84 -3.09 -17.92
CA GLU A 100 -7.64 -4.18 -18.52
C GLU A 100 -8.19 -5.14 -17.46
N LYS A 101 -7.39 -5.45 -16.43
CA LYS A 101 -7.69 -6.49 -15.43
C LYS A 101 -8.32 -5.95 -14.14
N ILE A 102 -8.09 -4.68 -13.79
CA ILE A 102 -8.56 -4.06 -12.54
C ILE A 102 -9.70 -3.08 -12.86
N LYS A 103 -10.91 -3.63 -13.04
CA LYS A 103 -12.12 -2.85 -13.34
C LYS A 103 -13.38 -3.57 -12.87
N GLY A 104 -14.47 -2.84 -12.68
CA GLY A 104 -15.79 -3.35 -12.34
C GLY A 104 -15.94 -3.77 -10.88
N ASN A 105 -15.00 -3.38 -10.01
CA ASN A 105 -15.05 -3.68 -8.59
C ASN A 105 -15.55 -2.47 -7.81
N ASP A 106 -16.31 -2.72 -6.74
CA ASP A 106 -16.74 -1.67 -5.82
C ASP A 106 -15.66 -1.29 -4.80
N ILE A 107 -15.91 -0.22 -4.05
CA ILE A 107 -14.97 0.23 -3.02
C ILE A 107 -14.72 -0.82 -1.92
N THR A 108 -15.71 -1.66 -1.63
CA THR A 108 -15.65 -2.71 -0.61
C THR A 108 -14.61 -3.76 -0.98
N PHE A 109 -14.53 -4.14 -2.26
CA PHE A 109 -13.51 -5.06 -2.77
C PHE A 109 -12.09 -4.54 -2.46
N TYR A 110 -11.81 -3.29 -2.84
CA TYR A 110 -10.48 -2.69 -2.66
C TYR A 110 -10.12 -2.55 -1.17
N PHE A 111 -11.06 -2.06 -0.35
CA PHE A 111 -10.86 -1.94 1.09
C PHE A 111 -10.62 -3.31 1.75
N THR A 112 -11.33 -4.35 1.31
CA THR A 112 -11.14 -5.71 1.83
C THR A 112 -9.73 -6.21 1.54
N LYS A 113 -9.23 -6.03 0.31
CA LYS A 113 -7.85 -6.43 -0.06
C LYS A 113 -6.81 -5.65 0.74
N MET A 114 -6.95 -4.32 0.80
CA MET A 114 -6.04 -3.45 1.56
C MET A 114 -6.02 -3.79 3.06
N ASP A 115 -7.17 -4.11 3.66
CA ASP A 115 -7.27 -4.50 5.06
C ASP A 115 -6.67 -5.88 5.34
N GLN A 116 -6.90 -6.86 4.46
CA GLN A 116 -6.30 -8.19 4.57
C GLN A 116 -4.77 -8.11 4.55
N VAL A 117 -4.20 -7.38 3.59
CA VAL A 117 -2.76 -7.16 3.51
C VAL A 117 -2.25 -6.41 4.75
N ARG A 118 -2.90 -5.32 5.17
CA ARG A 118 -2.50 -4.55 6.35
C ARG A 118 -2.52 -5.39 7.64
N ARG A 119 -3.52 -6.24 7.83
CA ARG A 119 -3.59 -7.12 9.01
C ARG A 119 -2.40 -8.08 9.05
N ARG A 120 -2.02 -8.64 7.90
CA ARG A 120 -0.83 -9.48 7.79
C ARG A 120 0.46 -8.71 8.09
N THR A 121 0.61 -7.49 7.56
CA THR A 121 1.74 -6.59 7.91
C THR A 121 1.83 -6.39 9.42
N LEU A 122 0.71 -6.09 10.07
CA LEU A 122 0.66 -5.86 11.52
C LEU A 122 1.00 -7.11 12.33
N GLN A 123 0.66 -8.31 11.85
CA GLN A 123 1.08 -9.57 12.48
C GLN A 123 2.58 -9.82 12.32
N PHE A 124 3.13 -9.57 11.13
CA PHE A 124 4.56 -9.69 10.91
C PHE A 124 5.38 -8.71 11.74
N PHE A 125 4.95 -7.45 11.84
CA PHE A 125 5.59 -6.45 12.69
C PHE A 125 5.57 -6.80 14.19
N GLN A 126 4.63 -7.63 14.65
CA GLN A 126 4.67 -8.15 16.04
C GLN A 126 5.74 -9.22 16.25
N SER A 127 6.22 -9.85 15.17
CA SER A 127 7.21 -10.94 15.22
C SER A 127 8.66 -10.48 15.16
N VAL A 128 8.88 -9.17 14.99
CA VAL A 128 10.21 -8.55 14.84
C VAL A 128 10.33 -7.31 15.73
N ASP A 129 11.54 -6.78 15.87
CA ASP A 129 11.85 -5.60 16.66
C ASP A 129 12.61 -4.53 15.85
N ASP A 130 13.12 -3.50 16.52
CA ASP A 130 13.78 -2.37 15.86
C ASP A 130 15.12 -2.76 15.19
N ASP A 131 15.80 -3.81 15.67
CA ASP A 131 17.05 -4.30 15.06
C ASP A 131 16.78 -4.87 13.66
N TRP A 132 15.62 -5.51 13.47
CA TRP A 132 15.20 -6.02 12.16
C TRP A 132 15.11 -4.91 11.11
N LEU A 133 14.70 -3.69 11.49
CA LEU A 133 14.61 -2.55 10.55
C LEU A 133 15.97 -2.11 10.01
N SER A 134 17.06 -2.45 10.70
CA SER A 134 18.42 -2.07 10.31
C SER A 134 19.09 -3.08 9.37
N LYS A 135 18.43 -4.21 9.05
CA LYS A 135 18.93 -5.16 8.05
C LYS A 135 19.02 -4.48 6.69
N GLU A 136 20.20 -4.53 6.10
CA GLU A 136 20.51 -3.99 4.77
C GLU A 136 20.50 -5.08 3.71
N GLU A 137 19.98 -4.74 2.54
CA GLU A 137 19.99 -5.60 1.35
C GLU A 137 20.33 -4.77 0.10
N GLU A 138 20.84 -5.45 -0.93
CA GLU A 138 20.95 -4.85 -2.24
C GLU A 138 19.56 -4.51 -2.77
N PHE A 139 19.40 -3.27 -3.20
CA PHE A 139 18.12 -2.70 -3.60
C PHE A 139 18.27 -1.98 -4.93
N TRP A 140 17.41 -1.00 -5.20
CA TRP A 140 17.42 -0.28 -6.47
C TRP A 140 18.75 0.40 -6.77
N TYR A 141 19.06 0.48 -8.07
CA TYR A 141 20.26 1.13 -8.60
C TYR A 141 21.56 0.58 -8.00
N ASN A 142 21.56 -0.70 -7.61
CA ASN A 142 22.66 -1.39 -6.94
C ASN A 142 23.16 -0.62 -5.69
N LYS A 143 22.22 -0.07 -4.91
CA LYS A 143 22.47 0.58 -3.63
C LYS A 143 21.86 -0.24 -2.51
N SER A 144 22.46 -0.15 -1.32
CA SER A 144 21.87 -0.74 -0.12
C SER A 144 20.65 0.08 0.30
N ALA A 145 19.59 -0.61 0.68
CA ALA A 145 18.52 -0.07 1.50
C ALA A 145 18.36 -0.94 2.74
N ASN A 146 17.97 -0.34 3.85
CA ASN A 146 17.55 -1.12 5.01
C ASN A 146 16.03 -1.33 5.00
N TYR A 147 15.56 -2.31 5.78
CA TYR A 147 14.14 -2.59 5.91
C TYR A 147 13.34 -1.39 6.42
N TYR A 148 13.96 -0.50 7.20
CA TYR A 148 13.34 0.77 7.57
C TYR A 148 12.94 1.58 6.33
N PHE A 149 13.87 1.86 5.42
CA PHE A 149 13.59 2.59 4.18
C PHE A 149 12.55 1.88 3.33
N MET A 150 12.66 0.56 3.20
CA MET A 150 11.72 -0.25 2.42
C MET A 150 10.28 -0.10 2.93
N TRP A 151 10.06 -0.17 4.24
CA TRP A 151 8.73 0.02 4.83
C TRP A 151 8.28 1.48 4.92
N PHE A 152 9.21 2.42 4.97
CA PHE A 152 8.92 3.83 4.72
C PHE A 152 8.36 4.03 3.31
N HIS A 153 9.02 3.44 2.31
CA HIS A 153 8.63 3.59 0.92
C HIS A 153 7.21 3.07 0.65
N VAL A 154 6.79 1.96 1.29
CA VAL A 154 5.41 1.44 1.16
C VAL A 154 4.34 2.51 1.38
N PHE A 155 4.45 3.35 2.41
CA PHE A 155 3.45 4.40 2.65
C PHE A 155 3.79 5.73 1.97
N GLU A 156 5.06 5.97 1.66
CA GLU A 156 5.45 7.11 0.82
C GLU A 156 4.83 6.98 -0.59
N ASP A 157 4.87 5.78 -1.17
CA ASP A 157 4.26 5.44 -2.45
C ASP A 157 2.73 5.61 -2.42
N GLU A 158 2.07 5.13 -1.35
CA GLU A 158 0.63 5.37 -1.14
C GLU A 158 0.30 6.88 -1.07
N ILE A 159 1.12 7.67 -0.37
CA ILE A 159 0.97 9.14 -0.29
C ILE A 159 1.16 9.78 -1.68
N ASN A 160 2.15 9.33 -2.44
CA ASN A 160 2.47 9.80 -3.79
C ASN A 160 1.26 9.62 -4.71
N HIS A 161 0.78 8.38 -4.82
CA HIS A 161 -0.35 8.03 -5.68
C HIS A 161 -1.69 8.55 -5.17
N ARG A 162 -1.87 8.79 -3.86
CA ARG A 162 -3.05 9.52 -3.36
C ARG A 162 -3.12 10.94 -3.95
N GLY A 163 -1.98 11.57 -4.25
CA GLY A 163 -1.93 12.82 -5.02
C GLY A 163 -2.57 12.67 -6.41
N GLN A 164 -2.25 11.58 -7.11
CA GLN A 164 -2.84 11.22 -8.40
C GLN A 164 -4.36 10.93 -8.26
N ILE A 165 -4.78 10.17 -7.26
CA ILE A 165 -6.20 9.90 -6.96
C ILE A 165 -6.98 11.21 -6.80
N ARG A 166 -6.45 12.18 -6.03
CA ARG A 166 -7.08 13.50 -5.86
C ARG A 166 -7.24 14.26 -7.16
N MET A 167 -6.29 14.14 -8.08
CA MET A 167 -6.37 14.77 -9.40
C MET A 167 -7.45 14.10 -10.26
N ILE A 168 -7.49 12.76 -10.29
CA ILE A 168 -8.48 12.00 -11.06
C ILE A 168 -9.89 12.27 -10.52
N ARG A 169 -10.09 12.18 -9.21
CA ARG A 169 -11.42 12.38 -8.58
C ARG A 169 -12.04 13.72 -8.95
N LYS A 170 -11.24 14.80 -9.03
CA LYS A 170 -11.71 16.13 -9.44
C LYS A 170 -12.24 16.20 -10.87
N ARG A 171 -11.99 15.18 -11.70
CA ARG A 171 -12.46 15.05 -13.08
C ARG A 171 -13.64 14.08 -13.22
N THR A 172 -13.98 13.38 -12.14
CA THR A 172 -15.10 12.42 -12.07
C THR A 172 -16.24 12.88 -11.16
N SER A 173 -16.10 14.08 -10.59
CA SER A 173 -17.12 14.75 -9.77
C SER A 173 -18.06 15.59 -10.63
#